data_AF-A0AAP8E3N9-F1
#
_entry.id   AF-A0AAP8E3N9-F1
#
_cell.length_a   1.000
_cell.length_b   1.000
_cell.length_c   1.000
_cell.angle_alpha   90.00
_cell.angle_beta   90.00
_cell.angle_gamma   90.00
#
_symmetry.space_group_name_H-M   'P 1'
#
loop_
_entity.id
_entity.type
_entity.pdbx_description
1 polymer ?
#
loop_
_entity_poly.entity_id
_entity_poly.type
_entity_poly.pdbx_seq_one_letter_code
_entity_poly.pdbx_strand_id
1 'polypeptide(L)'
;MKCIFCKKDNTHTKSVEHIIPESLGNYTFILPKGMVCDKCNHYFSIKIEKPFLEQDTIKKLRFTEGIPNKRGKVPPLPIIMPHANNAILKKRITSKGKLESHIFYIPKSNPEIPESKANFLIIPHYSQEIDFKNINQVAKFIAKIAVESLALRFSKTEESYNYFLNNSDFNSIINYVRFGTPQNWKVHIRRIYDSSKKWSDEREENFQIVHESDFLFVDDQIKPKDDEYFYEELFFVVVLWGIEFAINICGPEIDGYINWLKNNDYKSPLYTE
;
A
#
# COMPACT_ATOMS: atom_id res chain seq x y z
N MET A 1 -19.63 -12.06 -15.40
CA MET A 1 -18.72 -10.90 -15.33
C MET A 1 -17.29 -11.40 -15.50
N LYS A 2 -16.47 -10.74 -16.32
CA LYS A 2 -15.07 -11.15 -16.55
C LYS A 2 -14.14 -10.52 -15.52
N CYS A 3 -13.09 -11.23 -15.14
CA CYS A 3 -12.05 -10.73 -14.22
C CYS A 3 -11.17 -9.67 -14.90
N ILE A 4 -10.90 -8.54 -14.24
CA ILE A 4 -10.08 -7.44 -14.77
C ILE A 4 -8.63 -7.84 -15.08
N PHE A 5 -8.11 -8.85 -14.37
CA PHE A 5 -6.73 -9.29 -14.57
C PHE A 5 -6.59 -10.42 -15.59
N CYS A 6 -7.44 -11.47 -15.52
CA CYS A 6 -7.27 -12.64 -16.40
C CYS A 6 -8.25 -12.68 -17.57
N LYS A 7 -9.21 -11.74 -17.62
CA LYS A 7 -10.30 -11.65 -18.61
C LYS A 7 -11.18 -12.92 -18.72
N LYS A 8 -11.00 -13.90 -17.82
CA LYS A 8 -11.83 -15.11 -17.74
C LYS A 8 -13.14 -14.82 -17.02
N ASP A 9 -14.17 -15.60 -17.35
CA ASP A 9 -15.46 -15.52 -16.64
C ASP A 9 -15.28 -15.83 -15.16
N ASN A 10 -16.07 -15.11 -14.35
CA ASN A 10 -15.96 -15.10 -12.92
C ASN A 10 -17.32 -15.01 -12.20
N THR A 11 -18.36 -15.54 -12.83
CA THR A 11 -19.74 -15.55 -12.31
C THR A 11 -19.89 -16.20 -10.92
N HIS A 12 -18.95 -17.05 -10.51
CA HIS A 12 -19.01 -17.80 -9.24
C HIS A 12 -18.04 -17.32 -8.15
N THR A 13 -17.45 -16.13 -8.26
CA THR A 13 -16.55 -15.61 -7.20
C THR A 13 -17.27 -15.41 -5.88
N LYS A 14 -16.63 -15.89 -4.82
CA LYS A 14 -17.14 -15.78 -3.45
C LYS A 14 -16.43 -14.69 -2.65
N SER A 15 -15.16 -14.41 -2.98
CA SER A 15 -14.35 -13.46 -2.24
C SER A 15 -14.78 -12.00 -2.45
N VAL A 16 -14.67 -11.21 -1.38
CA VAL A 16 -14.73 -9.74 -1.45
C VAL A 16 -13.30 -9.25 -1.55
N GLU A 17 -13.00 -8.52 -2.62
CA GLU A 17 -11.69 -7.92 -2.82
C GLU A 17 -11.63 -6.53 -2.19
N HIS A 18 -10.65 -6.31 -1.34
CA HIS A 18 -10.34 -4.98 -0.82
C HIS A 18 -9.21 -4.43 -1.66
N ILE A 19 -9.40 -3.24 -2.24
CA ILE A 19 -8.38 -2.61 -3.11
C ILE A 19 -7.10 -2.42 -2.30
N ILE A 20 -7.23 -1.78 -1.13
CA ILE A 20 -6.19 -1.73 -0.11
C ILE A 20 -6.47 -2.85 0.90
N PRO A 21 -5.51 -3.73 1.25
CA PRO A 21 -5.78 -4.81 2.18
C PRO A 21 -6.23 -4.32 3.56
N GLU A 22 -7.15 -5.06 4.20
CA GLU A 22 -7.55 -4.84 5.60
C GLU A 22 -6.36 -4.77 6.58
N SER A 23 -5.26 -5.46 6.25
CA SER A 23 -4.02 -5.43 7.05
C SER A 23 -3.27 -4.08 6.99
N LEU A 24 -3.79 -3.10 6.25
CA LEU A 24 -3.36 -1.70 6.24
C LEU A 24 -4.42 -0.74 6.81
N GLY A 25 -5.51 -1.28 7.39
CA GLY A 25 -6.58 -0.49 8.03
C GLY A 25 -7.75 -0.14 7.11
N ASN A 26 -7.82 -0.67 5.89
CA ASN A 26 -8.94 -0.44 4.99
C ASN A 26 -10.07 -1.46 5.21
N TYR A 27 -11.26 -0.96 5.55
CA TYR A 27 -12.47 -1.79 5.72
C TYR A 27 -13.62 -1.42 4.77
N THR A 28 -13.46 -0.37 3.97
CA THR A 28 -14.55 0.23 3.19
C THR A 28 -14.25 0.28 1.70
N PHE A 29 -12.99 0.39 1.31
CA PHE A 29 -12.57 0.50 -0.08
C PHE A 29 -12.46 -0.87 -0.73
N ILE A 30 -13.61 -1.37 -1.19
CA ILE A 30 -13.80 -2.71 -1.76
C ILE A 30 -14.24 -2.66 -3.23
N LEU A 31 -13.92 -3.71 -3.98
CA LEU A 31 -14.47 -3.91 -5.32
C LEU A 31 -15.82 -4.65 -5.29
N PRO A 32 -16.72 -4.34 -6.23
CA PRO A 32 -17.84 -5.20 -6.57
C PRO A 32 -17.42 -6.65 -6.76
N LYS A 33 -18.20 -7.57 -6.17
CA LYS A 33 -17.94 -9.01 -6.26
C LYS A 33 -17.88 -9.45 -7.72
N GLY A 34 -16.86 -10.25 -8.03
CA GLY A 34 -16.66 -10.81 -9.36
C GLY A 34 -15.71 -10.02 -10.26
N MET A 35 -15.24 -8.82 -9.87
CA MET A 35 -14.30 -8.04 -10.69
C MET A 35 -12.90 -8.66 -10.69
N VAL A 36 -12.53 -9.29 -9.58
CA VAL A 36 -11.33 -10.11 -9.45
C VAL A 36 -11.77 -11.54 -9.15
N CYS A 37 -11.22 -12.52 -9.88
CA CYS A 37 -11.50 -13.92 -9.63
C CYS A 37 -10.73 -14.48 -8.45
N ASP A 38 -11.29 -15.49 -7.77
CA ASP A 38 -10.65 -16.12 -6.61
C ASP A 38 -9.21 -16.60 -6.90
N LYS A 39 -8.92 -17.05 -8.13
CA LYS A 39 -7.56 -17.43 -8.56
C LYS A 39 -6.59 -16.25 -8.61
N CYS A 40 -7.03 -15.11 -9.15
CA CYS A 40 -6.22 -13.89 -9.21
C CYS A 40 -6.06 -13.28 -7.82
N ASN A 41 -7.14 -13.18 -7.04
CA ASN A 41 -7.09 -12.73 -5.66
C ASN A 41 -6.08 -13.55 -4.84
N HIS A 42 -6.19 -14.88 -4.88
CA HIS A 42 -5.25 -15.76 -4.18
C HIS A 42 -3.79 -15.56 -4.64
N TYR A 43 -3.57 -15.42 -5.95
CA TYR A 43 -2.25 -15.11 -6.49
C TYR A 43 -1.71 -13.78 -5.92
N PHE A 44 -2.50 -12.70 -5.93
CA PHE A 44 -2.06 -11.39 -5.44
C PHE A 44 -1.82 -11.38 -3.93
N SER A 45 -2.68 -12.05 -3.16
CA SER A 45 -2.48 -12.24 -1.72
C SER A 45 -1.09 -12.83 -1.40
N ILE A 46 -0.64 -13.83 -2.19
CA ILE A 46 0.63 -14.53 -1.95
C ILE A 46 1.83 -13.81 -2.58
N LYS A 47 1.68 -13.31 -3.81
CA LYS A 47 2.79 -12.84 -4.64
C LYS A 47 2.98 -11.34 -4.60
N ILE A 48 1.99 -10.58 -4.11
CA ILE A 48 2.05 -9.12 -4.10
C ILE A 48 1.82 -8.56 -2.70
N GLU A 49 0.67 -8.83 -2.11
CA GLU A 49 0.27 -8.21 -0.84
C GLU A 49 1.12 -8.70 0.33
N LYS A 50 1.27 -10.03 0.48
CA LYS A 50 2.10 -10.59 1.56
C LYS A 50 3.55 -10.07 1.50
N PRO A 51 4.27 -10.13 0.36
CA PRO A 51 5.62 -9.57 0.27
C PRO A 51 5.70 -8.08 0.61
N PHE A 52 4.70 -7.26 0.22
CA PHE A 52 4.63 -5.86 0.62
C PHE A 52 4.44 -5.70 2.14
N LEU A 53 3.49 -6.43 2.73
CA LEU A 53 3.18 -6.41 4.16
C LEU A 53 4.30 -6.95 5.05
N GLU A 54 5.20 -7.77 4.51
CA GLU A 54 6.35 -8.34 5.22
C GLU A 54 7.59 -7.45 5.23
N GLN A 55 7.60 -6.35 4.46
CA GLN A 55 8.67 -5.35 4.53
C GLN A 55 8.75 -4.71 5.92
N ASP A 56 9.96 -4.42 6.39
CA ASP A 56 10.21 -3.97 7.77
C ASP A 56 9.47 -2.66 8.09
N THR A 57 9.47 -1.71 7.16
CA THR A 57 8.74 -0.43 7.25
C THR A 57 7.24 -0.65 7.48
N ILE A 58 6.61 -1.58 6.75
CA ILE A 58 5.18 -1.87 6.89
C ILE A 58 4.87 -2.64 8.17
N LYS A 59 5.71 -3.61 8.58
CA LYS A 59 5.54 -4.31 9.85
C LYS A 59 5.65 -3.37 11.04
N LYS A 60 6.62 -2.44 11.02
CA LYS A 60 6.80 -1.42 12.06
C LYS A 60 5.61 -0.47 12.10
N LEU A 61 5.13 0.04 10.97
CA LEU A 61 3.91 0.85 10.89
C LEU A 61 2.72 0.13 11.52
N ARG A 62 2.42 -1.09 11.06
CA ARG A 62 1.30 -1.89 11.57
C ARG A 62 1.42 -2.20 13.06
N PHE A 63 2.65 -2.44 13.55
CA PHE A 63 2.86 -2.61 14.97
C PHE A 63 2.60 -1.31 15.72
N THR A 64 3.19 -0.18 15.30
CA THR A 64 3.03 1.13 15.96
C THR A 64 1.56 1.51 16.07
N GLU A 65 0.83 1.44 14.96
CA GLU A 65 -0.58 1.80 14.85
C GLU A 65 -1.54 0.70 15.35
N GLY A 66 -1.02 -0.49 15.68
CA GLY A 66 -1.83 -1.59 16.22
C GLY A 66 -2.75 -2.25 15.20
N ILE A 67 -2.41 -2.22 13.91
CA ILE A 67 -3.24 -2.71 12.80
C ILE A 67 -3.20 -4.25 12.73
N PRO A 68 -4.32 -4.93 13.01
CA PRO A 68 -4.35 -6.39 12.97
C PRO A 68 -4.44 -6.92 11.52
N ASN A 69 -4.15 -8.20 11.35
CA ASN A 69 -4.58 -8.93 10.15
C ASN A 69 -6.05 -9.39 10.27
N LYS A 70 -6.58 -10.05 9.23
CA LYS A 70 -7.94 -10.63 9.22
C LYS A 70 -8.24 -11.61 10.37
N ARG A 71 -7.21 -12.10 11.06
CA ARG A 71 -7.33 -13.00 12.24
C ARG A 71 -7.19 -12.24 13.56
N GLY A 72 -7.23 -10.91 13.55
CA GLY A 72 -7.12 -10.07 14.74
C GLY A 72 -5.70 -9.97 15.33
N LYS A 73 -4.65 -10.37 14.57
CA LYS A 73 -3.26 -10.40 15.08
C LYS A 73 -2.44 -9.25 14.50
N VAL A 74 -1.87 -8.42 15.37
CA VAL A 74 -0.86 -7.41 15.03
C VAL A 74 0.49 -8.12 14.80
N PRO A 75 1.27 -7.75 13.76
CA PRO A 75 2.58 -8.36 13.54
C PRO A 75 3.51 -8.10 14.73
N PRO A 76 4.31 -9.08 15.18
CA PRO A 76 5.28 -8.86 16.26
C PRO A 76 6.47 -8.01 15.79
N LEU A 77 7.13 -7.32 16.73
CA LEU A 77 8.41 -6.66 16.48
C LEU A 77 9.55 -7.37 17.22
N PRO A 78 10.65 -7.72 16.53
CA PRO A 78 11.90 -8.06 17.19
C PRO A 78 12.39 -6.89 18.04
N ILE A 79 12.86 -7.17 19.25
CA ILE A 79 13.46 -6.18 20.16
C ILE A 79 14.83 -6.67 20.61
N ILE A 80 15.74 -5.74 20.85
CA ILE A 80 17.07 -6.09 21.37
C ILE A 80 17.00 -6.04 22.88
N MET A 81 17.31 -7.17 23.50
CA MET A 81 17.42 -7.31 24.94
C MET A 81 18.73 -8.05 25.25
N PRO A 82 19.71 -7.42 25.91
CA PRO A 82 21.06 -7.97 26.06
C PRO A 82 21.12 -9.41 26.60
N HIS A 83 20.18 -9.76 27.49
CA HIS A 83 20.12 -11.05 28.18
C HIS A 83 19.22 -12.10 27.52
N ALA A 84 18.66 -11.83 26.33
CA ALA A 84 17.87 -12.80 25.59
C ALA A 84 18.48 -13.12 24.23
N ASN A 85 18.25 -14.35 23.76
CA ASN A 85 18.62 -14.76 22.41
C ASN A 85 17.60 -14.26 21.39
N ASN A 86 16.31 -14.31 21.75
CA ASN A 86 15.20 -13.90 20.91
C ASN A 86 14.19 -13.19 21.79
N ALA A 87 14.11 -11.86 21.71
CA ALA A 87 13.07 -11.08 22.34
C ALA A 87 12.16 -10.49 21.27
N ILE A 88 10.85 -10.59 21.48
CA ILE A 88 9.83 -10.04 20.60
C ILE A 88 8.78 -9.30 21.42
N LEU A 89 8.33 -8.17 20.90
CA LEU A 89 7.21 -7.42 21.42
C LEU A 89 5.96 -7.77 20.61
N LYS A 90 4.89 -8.18 21.29
CA LYS A 90 3.59 -8.47 20.68
C LYS A 90 2.56 -7.50 21.21
N LYS A 91 1.68 -7.05 20.32
CA LYS A 91 0.47 -6.31 20.68
C LYS A 91 -0.75 -7.22 20.61
N ARG A 92 -1.62 -7.15 21.62
CA ARG A 92 -2.90 -7.87 21.69
C ARG A 92 -4.03 -6.87 21.87
N ILE A 93 -5.10 -7.03 21.09
CA ILE A 93 -6.35 -6.31 21.31
C ILE A 93 -7.18 -7.14 22.31
N THR A 94 -7.53 -6.53 23.43
CA THR A 94 -8.35 -7.15 24.48
C THR A 94 -9.81 -7.23 24.06
N SER A 95 -10.63 -8.01 24.78
CA SER A 95 -12.09 -8.05 24.56
C SER A 95 -12.78 -6.70 24.75
N LYS A 96 -12.14 -5.76 25.46
CA LYS A 96 -12.60 -4.38 25.65
C LYS A 96 -12.01 -3.39 24.63
N GLY A 97 -11.36 -3.88 23.56
CA GLY A 97 -10.76 -3.05 22.51
C GLY A 97 -9.45 -2.36 22.89
N LYS A 98 -8.93 -2.55 24.10
CA LYS A 98 -7.63 -1.97 24.52
C LYS A 98 -6.46 -2.71 23.91
N LEU A 99 -5.44 -1.97 23.49
CA LEU A 99 -4.18 -2.51 22.97
C LEU A 99 -3.18 -2.73 24.11
N GLU A 100 -2.80 -3.98 24.35
CA GLU A 100 -1.78 -4.35 25.34
C GLU A 100 -0.49 -4.80 24.66
N SER A 101 0.65 -4.43 25.24
CA SER A 101 1.97 -4.85 24.75
C SER A 101 2.61 -5.86 25.70
N HIS A 102 3.09 -6.96 25.15
CA HIS A 102 3.63 -8.11 25.87
C HIS A 102 5.00 -8.47 25.30
N ILE A 103 6.02 -8.57 26.17
CA ILE A 103 7.38 -8.99 25.79
C ILE A 103 7.49 -10.50 25.97
N PHE A 104 7.91 -11.20 24.92
CA PHE A 104 8.22 -12.62 24.95
C PHE A 104 9.70 -12.80 24.66
N TYR A 105 10.41 -13.55 25.49
CA TYR A 105 11.82 -13.81 25.27
C TYR A 105 12.28 -15.18 25.74
N ILE A 106 13.40 -15.64 25.18
CA ILE A 106 14.13 -16.81 25.65
C ILE A 106 15.36 -16.32 26.42
N PRO A 107 15.48 -16.58 27.74
CA PRO A 107 16.66 -16.24 28.51
C PRO A 107 17.91 -16.90 27.90
N LYS A 108 19.05 -16.20 27.90
CA LYS A 108 20.34 -16.86 27.74
C LYS A 108 20.55 -17.83 28.91
N SER A 109 21.36 -18.87 28.74
CA SER A 109 21.51 -20.02 29.65
C SER A 109 22.12 -19.72 31.03
N ASN A 110 21.85 -18.55 31.61
CA ASN A 110 22.09 -18.24 33.01
C ASN A 110 20.96 -17.30 33.50
N PRO A 111 20.07 -17.73 34.41
CA PRO A 111 18.93 -16.94 34.89
C PRO A 111 19.32 -15.80 35.84
N GLU A 112 20.57 -15.74 36.28
CA GLU A 112 21.11 -14.61 37.01
C GLU A 112 21.26 -13.42 36.05
N ILE A 113 20.21 -12.62 35.94
CA ILE A 113 20.29 -11.26 35.41
C ILE A 113 21.30 -10.54 36.32
N PRO A 114 22.53 -10.26 35.87
CA PRO A 114 23.53 -9.67 36.75
C PRO A 114 23.03 -8.28 37.13
N GLU A 115 22.92 -7.99 38.43
CA GLU A 115 22.37 -6.75 39.01
C GLU A 115 22.93 -5.44 38.42
N SER A 116 24.03 -5.49 37.66
CA SER A 116 24.84 -4.32 37.32
C SER A 116 25.30 -4.16 35.85
N LYS A 117 24.72 -4.85 34.86
CA LYS A 117 25.12 -4.64 33.44
C LYS A 117 23.95 -4.33 32.51
N ALA A 118 23.63 -3.04 32.44
CA ALA A 118 22.83 -2.40 31.39
C ALA A 118 21.46 -3.08 31.10
N ASN A 119 20.47 -2.80 31.96
CA ASN A 119 19.07 -3.22 31.82
C ASN A 119 18.31 -2.34 30.81
N PHE A 120 18.77 -2.27 29.56
CA PHE A 120 18.04 -1.53 28.52
C PHE A 120 17.30 -2.47 27.58
N LEU A 121 16.17 -1.97 27.09
CA LEU A 121 15.39 -2.56 26.02
C LEU A 121 15.44 -1.62 24.81
N ILE A 122 15.88 -2.12 23.66
CA ILE A 122 15.78 -1.37 22.41
C ILE A 122 14.57 -1.88 21.64
N ILE A 123 13.53 -1.05 21.57
CA ILE A 123 12.36 -1.29 20.74
C ILE A 123 12.58 -0.51 19.43
N PRO A 124 12.70 -1.20 18.28
CA PRO A 124 12.76 -0.52 16.99
C PRO A 124 11.47 0.27 16.78
N HIS A 125 11.57 1.59 16.75
CA HIS A 125 10.44 2.46 16.42
C HIS A 125 10.24 2.50 14.90
N TYR A 126 9.01 2.81 14.48
CA TYR A 126 8.76 3.20 13.10
C TYR A 126 9.41 4.57 12.88
N SER A 127 10.58 4.60 12.25
CA SER A 127 11.12 5.88 11.77
C SER A 127 10.19 6.35 10.65
N GLN A 128 9.78 7.62 10.67
CA GLN A 128 9.00 8.21 9.57
C GLN A 128 9.75 8.19 8.23
N GLU A 129 11.04 7.83 8.26
CA GLU A 129 11.88 7.52 7.11
C GLU A 129 11.30 6.40 6.25
N ILE A 130 11.46 6.55 4.95
CA ILE A 130 10.96 5.59 3.96
C ILE A 130 12.13 4.69 3.56
N ASP A 131 12.16 3.48 4.09
CA ASP A 131 13.17 2.46 3.76
C ASP A 131 12.48 1.19 3.23
N PHE A 132 12.14 1.18 1.95
CA PHE A 132 11.61 0.01 1.27
C PHE A 132 12.74 -0.79 0.63
N LYS A 133 13.06 -1.95 1.21
CA LYS A 133 14.12 -2.84 0.71
C LYS A 133 13.83 -3.42 -0.68
N ASN A 134 12.55 -3.57 -1.05
CA ASN A 134 12.16 -4.13 -2.34
C ASN A 134 11.18 -3.18 -3.05
N ILE A 135 11.73 -2.20 -3.77
CA ILE A 135 10.96 -1.20 -4.52
C ILE A 135 10.11 -1.84 -5.63
N ASN A 136 10.61 -2.89 -6.30
CA ASN A 136 9.82 -3.62 -7.30
C ASN A 136 8.55 -4.23 -6.70
N GLN A 137 8.63 -4.70 -5.45
CA GLN A 137 7.46 -5.21 -4.76
C GLN A 137 6.48 -4.11 -4.36
N VAL A 138 6.98 -2.92 -4.01
CA VAL A 138 6.14 -1.74 -3.78
C VAL A 138 5.44 -1.35 -5.08
N ALA A 139 6.18 -1.18 -6.18
CA ALA A 139 5.62 -0.82 -7.47
C ALA A 139 4.53 -1.80 -7.93
N LYS A 140 4.73 -3.12 -7.81
CA LYS A 140 3.69 -4.12 -8.11
C LYS A 140 2.45 -4.00 -7.23
N PHE A 141 2.65 -3.72 -5.94
CA PHE A 141 1.54 -3.52 -5.02
C PHE A 141 0.75 -2.26 -5.38
N ILE A 142 1.43 -1.13 -5.63
CA ILE A 142 0.80 0.13 -6.04
C ILE A 142 0.12 -0.01 -7.42
N ALA A 143 0.73 -0.74 -8.36
CA ALA A 143 0.12 -1.04 -9.66
C ALA A 143 -1.16 -1.88 -9.53
N LYS A 144 -1.17 -2.89 -8.65
CA LYS A 144 -2.39 -3.69 -8.38
C LYS A 144 -3.53 -2.78 -7.94
N ILE A 145 -3.30 -1.96 -6.91
CA ILE A 145 -4.33 -1.09 -6.35
C ILE A 145 -4.74 0.02 -7.34
N ALA A 146 -3.83 0.48 -8.21
CA ALA A 146 -4.15 1.42 -9.28
C ALA A 146 -5.13 0.83 -10.30
N VAL A 147 -4.84 -0.39 -10.78
CA VAL A 147 -5.72 -1.12 -11.73
C VAL A 147 -7.09 -1.38 -11.11
N GLU A 148 -7.11 -1.79 -9.84
CA GLU A 148 -8.36 -2.03 -9.10
C GLU A 148 -9.17 -0.74 -8.89
N SER A 149 -8.51 0.35 -8.49
CA SER A 149 -9.14 1.67 -8.33
C SER A 149 -9.69 2.21 -9.64
N LEU A 150 -8.97 1.99 -10.75
CA LEU A 150 -9.41 2.41 -12.07
C LEU A 150 -10.63 1.59 -12.49
N ALA A 151 -10.57 0.27 -12.33
CA ALA A 151 -11.69 -0.60 -12.62
C ALA A 151 -12.95 -0.22 -11.83
N LEU A 152 -12.80 0.19 -10.56
CA LEU A 152 -13.92 0.68 -9.74
C LEU A 152 -14.55 1.95 -10.34
N ARG A 153 -13.76 2.87 -10.91
CA ARG A 153 -14.31 4.04 -11.62
C ARG A 153 -15.14 3.63 -12.84
N PHE A 154 -14.69 2.60 -13.56
CA PHE A 154 -15.38 2.06 -14.73
C PHE A 154 -16.54 1.11 -14.38
N SER A 155 -16.73 0.72 -13.11
CA SER A 155 -17.74 -0.27 -12.72
C SER A 155 -19.17 0.30 -12.61
N LYS A 156 -19.38 1.57 -12.97
CA LYS A 156 -20.70 2.24 -12.87
C LYS A 156 -21.74 1.64 -13.81
N THR A 157 -21.33 1.21 -15.01
CA THR A 157 -22.19 0.57 -16.00
C THR A 157 -21.46 -0.62 -16.63
N GLU A 158 -22.23 -1.58 -17.15
CA GLU A 158 -21.65 -2.75 -17.84
C GLU A 158 -20.86 -2.34 -19.11
N GLU A 159 -21.34 -1.34 -19.84
CA GLU A 159 -20.66 -0.78 -21.02
C GLU A 159 -19.29 -0.20 -20.65
N SER A 160 -19.24 0.67 -19.63
CA SER A 160 -18.02 1.27 -19.12
C SER A 160 -17.03 0.21 -18.62
N TYR A 161 -17.52 -0.81 -17.92
CA TYR A 161 -16.70 -1.92 -17.45
C TYR A 161 -16.13 -2.74 -18.62
N ASN A 162 -16.95 -3.02 -19.64
CA ASN A 162 -16.51 -3.72 -20.84
C ASN A 162 -15.51 -2.90 -21.66
N TYR A 163 -15.67 -1.57 -21.71
CA TYR A 163 -14.68 -0.68 -22.32
C TYR A 163 -13.31 -0.84 -21.64
N PHE A 164 -13.26 -0.73 -20.32
CA PHE A 164 -12.02 -0.93 -19.55
C PHE A 164 -11.38 -2.31 -19.79
N LEU A 165 -12.18 -3.38 -19.79
CA LEU A 165 -11.68 -4.74 -20.01
C LEU A 165 -11.04 -4.97 -21.39
N ASN A 166 -11.59 -4.31 -22.40
CA ASN A 166 -11.20 -4.49 -23.80
C ASN A 166 -10.17 -3.46 -24.27
N ASN A 167 -9.97 -2.36 -23.54
CA ASN A 167 -8.95 -1.38 -23.86
C ASN A 167 -7.54 -1.99 -23.70
N SER A 168 -6.76 -1.96 -24.78
CA SER A 168 -5.41 -2.51 -24.84
C SER A 168 -4.37 -1.69 -24.07
N ASP A 169 -4.63 -0.41 -23.84
CA ASP A 169 -3.69 0.53 -23.22
C ASP A 169 -3.36 0.10 -21.79
N PHE A 170 -4.33 -0.51 -21.09
CA PHE A 170 -4.15 -1.03 -19.74
C PHE A 170 -3.49 -2.42 -19.69
N ASN A 171 -3.27 -3.08 -20.83
CA ASN A 171 -2.68 -4.43 -20.83
C ASN A 171 -1.25 -4.41 -20.27
N SER A 172 -0.48 -3.34 -20.52
CA SER A 172 0.90 -3.22 -20.03
C SER A 172 0.98 -3.25 -18.51
N ILE A 173 0.18 -2.43 -17.82
CA ILE A 173 0.16 -2.43 -16.35
C ILE A 173 -0.46 -3.71 -15.78
N ILE A 174 -1.50 -4.27 -16.43
CA ILE A 174 -2.09 -5.55 -16.01
C ILE A 174 -1.06 -6.68 -16.11
N ASN A 175 -0.28 -6.73 -17.19
CA ASN A 175 0.80 -7.70 -17.37
C ASN A 175 1.93 -7.47 -16.36
N TYR A 176 2.23 -6.21 -16.03
CA TYR A 176 3.21 -5.89 -15.00
C TYR A 176 2.78 -6.44 -13.64
N VAL A 177 1.53 -6.23 -13.25
CA VAL A 177 0.97 -6.75 -11.99
C VAL A 177 1.01 -8.28 -11.97
N ARG A 178 0.61 -8.94 -13.07
CA ARG A 178 0.51 -10.42 -13.13
C ARG A 178 1.83 -11.14 -13.30
N PHE A 179 2.74 -10.57 -14.08
CA PHE A 179 3.91 -11.27 -14.61
C PHE A 179 5.21 -10.52 -14.32
N GLY A 180 5.14 -9.24 -13.95
CA GLY A 180 6.31 -8.39 -13.79
C GLY A 180 6.90 -7.90 -15.11
N THR A 181 6.08 -7.82 -16.16
CA THR A 181 6.48 -7.40 -17.50
C THR A 181 5.61 -6.25 -17.99
N PRO A 182 6.17 -5.13 -18.47
CA PRO A 182 7.62 -4.85 -18.61
C PRO A 182 8.34 -4.78 -17.25
N GLN A 183 9.65 -5.03 -17.24
CA GLN A 183 10.44 -4.91 -16.02
C GLN A 183 10.60 -3.43 -15.63
N ASN A 184 10.93 -3.17 -14.36
CA ASN A 184 11.30 -1.85 -13.85
C ASN A 184 10.22 -0.75 -13.98
N TRP A 185 8.95 -1.10 -13.80
CA TRP A 185 7.89 -0.10 -13.61
C TRP A 185 8.21 0.76 -12.39
N LYS A 186 8.45 2.05 -12.60
CA LYS A 186 8.88 2.96 -11.53
C LYS A 186 7.70 3.33 -10.64
N VAL A 187 7.99 3.58 -9.37
CA VAL A 187 7.05 4.16 -8.40
C VAL A 187 7.76 5.30 -7.71
N HIS A 188 7.11 6.46 -7.65
CA HIS A 188 7.58 7.57 -6.83
C HIS A 188 7.07 7.39 -5.41
N ILE A 189 7.91 7.61 -4.40
CA ILE A 189 7.57 7.42 -2.98
C ILE A 189 8.06 8.63 -2.19
N ARG A 190 7.18 9.26 -1.41
CA ARG A 190 7.57 10.34 -0.48
C ARG A 190 6.68 10.40 0.75
N ARG A 191 7.18 11.03 1.81
CA ARG A 191 6.42 11.32 3.04
C ARG A 191 5.80 12.71 2.89
N ILE A 192 4.50 12.84 3.12
CA ILE A 192 3.80 14.13 3.07
C ILE A 192 3.21 14.56 4.42
N TYR A 193 3.06 13.62 5.37
CA TYR A 193 2.76 13.91 6.78
C TYR A 193 3.09 12.70 7.67
N ASP A 194 3.18 12.92 8.99
CA ASP A 194 3.48 11.89 9.99
C ASP A 194 2.37 10.82 10.06
N SER A 195 2.73 9.53 10.17
CA SER A 195 1.74 8.45 10.26
C SER A 195 0.73 8.63 11.40
N SER A 196 1.12 9.28 12.50
CA SER A 196 0.30 9.55 13.68
C SER A 196 -0.49 10.87 13.61
N LYS A 197 -0.40 11.60 12.49
CA LYS A 197 -1.15 12.84 12.29
C LYS A 197 -2.63 12.59 12.53
N LYS A 198 -3.25 13.50 13.29
CA LYS A 198 -4.68 13.54 13.51
C LYS A 198 -5.25 14.75 12.76
N TRP A 199 -6.40 14.56 12.17
CA TRP A 199 -7.21 15.61 11.58
C TRP A 199 -8.41 15.82 12.51
N SER A 200 -8.92 17.04 12.51
CA SER A 200 -10.14 17.38 13.24
C SER A 200 -11.22 17.69 12.22
N ASP A 201 -12.42 17.16 12.43
CA ASP A 201 -13.60 17.55 11.65
C ASP A 201 -14.23 18.83 12.22
N GLU A 202 -15.34 19.29 11.62
CA GLU A 202 -16.10 20.45 12.10
C GLU A 202 -16.63 20.31 13.53
N ARG A 203 -16.59 19.08 14.10
CA ARG A 203 -17.03 18.76 15.46
C ARG A 203 -15.85 18.63 16.43
N GLU A 204 -14.64 18.98 15.99
CA GLU A 204 -13.37 18.80 16.72
C GLU A 204 -13.07 17.34 17.09
N GLU A 205 -13.73 16.38 16.44
CA GLU A 205 -13.44 14.97 16.63
C GLU A 205 -12.15 14.62 15.88
N ASN A 206 -11.20 14.05 16.60
CA ASN A 206 -9.92 13.67 16.02
C ASN A 206 -10.02 12.33 15.29
N PHE A 207 -9.71 12.32 14.01
CA PHE A 207 -9.63 11.12 13.18
C PHE A 207 -8.29 11.00 12.46
N GLN A 208 -8.05 9.85 11.84
CA GLN A 208 -6.81 9.57 11.11
C GLN A 208 -7.15 9.10 9.69
N ILE A 209 -6.54 9.73 8.69
CA ILE A 209 -6.62 9.31 7.30
C ILE A 209 -5.63 8.16 7.10
N VAL A 210 -6.19 6.95 7.02
CA VAL A 210 -5.46 5.70 6.79
C VAL A 210 -5.01 5.60 5.34
N HIS A 211 -5.91 5.95 4.43
CA HIS A 211 -5.63 6.02 3.01
C HIS A 211 -6.52 7.03 2.29
N GLU A 212 -6.01 7.53 1.18
CA GLU A 212 -6.71 8.39 0.23
C GLU A 212 -6.03 8.26 -1.14
N SER A 213 -6.77 8.46 -2.22
CA SER A 213 -6.23 8.27 -3.56
C SER A 213 -7.06 8.96 -4.62
N ASP A 214 -6.39 9.43 -5.65
CA ASP A 214 -7.00 9.97 -6.86
C ASP A 214 -6.10 9.68 -8.07
N PHE A 215 -6.57 10.05 -9.24
CA PHE A 215 -5.84 9.97 -10.50
C PHE A 215 -5.46 11.36 -10.91
N LEU A 216 -4.18 11.54 -11.22
CA LEU A 216 -3.64 12.76 -11.77
C LEU A 216 -3.47 12.57 -13.27
N PHE A 217 -4.15 13.40 -14.04
CA PHE A 217 -3.91 13.52 -15.47
C PHE A 217 -2.86 14.62 -15.69
N VAL A 218 -1.76 14.28 -16.37
CA VAL A 218 -0.72 15.22 -16.74
C VAL A 218 -0.76 15.38 -18.25
N ASP A 219 -1.21 16.56 -18.67
CA ASP A 219 -1.07 17.03 -20.05
C ASP A 219 0.34 17.63 -20.17
N ASP A 220 1.28 16.85 -20.71
CA ASP A 220 2.61 17.38 -20.97
C ASP A 220 2.52 18.28 -22.22
N GLN A 221 2.32 19.58 -22.02
CA GLN A 221 2.36 20.57 -23.10
C GLN A 221 3.75 20.68 -23.75
N ILE A 222 4.74 19.94 -23.25
CA ILE A 222 6.08 19.85 -23.83
C ILE A 222 6.03 18.89 -25.02
N LYS A 223 5.77 19.44 -26.21
CA LYS A 223 6.07 18.76 -27.47
C LYS A 223 7.54 18.33 -27.46
N PRO A 224 7.86 17.04 -27.68
CA PRO A 224 9.22 16.70 -28.09
C PRO A 224 9.54 17.53 -29.34
N LYS A 225 10.74 18.08 -29.41
CA LYS A 225 11.16 18.98 -30.52
C LYS A 225 11.04 18.36 -31.92
N ASP A 226 10.82 17.05 -32.00
CA ASP A 226 10.82 16.27 -33.24
C ASP A 226 9.62 15.31 -33.40
N ASP A 227 8.62 15.28 -32.49
CA ASP A 227 7.45 14.39 -32.60
C ASP A 227 6.11 15.14 -32.69
N GLU A 228 5.23 14.67 -33.59
CA GLU A 228 3.88 15.19 -33.85
C GLU A 228 2.82 14.72 -32.84
N TYR A 229 3.21 13.93 -31.83
CA TYR A 229 2.29 13.28 -30.90
C TYR A 229 2.30 13.94 -29.52
N PHE A 230 1.11 14.11 -28.94
CA PHE A 230 0.91 14.45 -27.54
C PHE A 230 0.98 13.16 -26.71
N TYR A 231 1.71 13.19 -25.60
CA TYR A 231 1.70 12.10 -24.62
C TYR A 231 0.87 12.53 -23.42
N GLU A 232 -0.29 11.90 -23.25
CA GLU A 232 -1.12 12.06 -22.06
C GLU A 232 -0.69 11.01 -21.03
N GLU A 233 -0.25 11.44 -19.85
CA GLU A 233 0.11 10.53 -18.78
C GLU A 233 -0.96 10.50 -17.69
N LEU A 234 -1.36 9.28 -17.31
CA LEU A 234 -2.31 9.04 -16.23
C LEU A 234 -1.58 8.41 -15.05
N PHE A 235 -1.48 9.14 -13.95
CA PHE A 235 -0.89 8.66 -12.71
C PHE A 235 -1.97 8.27 -11.72
N PHE A 236 -1.78 7.15 -11.03
CA PHE A 236 -2.50 6.85 -9.80
C PHE A 236 -1.66 7.34 -8.61
N VAL A 237 -2.27 8.17 -7.77
CA VAL A 237 -1.66 8.75 -6.58
C VAL A 237 -2.42 8.24 -5.37
N VAL A 238 -1.71 7.64 -4.43
CA VAL A 238 -2.30 7.09 -3.20
C VAL A 238 -1.43 7.43 -2.02
N VAL A 239 -2.05 7.87 -0.94
CA VAL A 239 -1.40 8.05 0.34
C VAL A 239 -1.82 6.91 1.25
N LEU A 240 -0.84 6.24 1.85
CA LEU A 240 -1.04 5.24 2.90
C LEU A 240 -0.28 5.70 4.13
N TRP A 241 -0.99 6.06 5.21
CA TRP A 241 -0.38 6.50 6.47
C TRP A 241 0.68 7.60 6.28
N GLY A 242 0.38 8.59 5.43
CA GLY A 242 1.26 9.72 5.13
C GLY A 242 2.41 9.45 4.16
N ILE A 243 2.55 8.22 3.66
CA ILE A 243 3.42 7.92 2.52
C ILE A 243 2.60 8.06 1.25
N GLU A 244 2.95 9.02 0.41
CA GLU A 244 2.42 9.15 -0.94
C GLU A 244 3.21 8.24 -1.89
N PHE A 245 2.47 7.49 -2.69
CA PHE A 245 2.96 6.71 -3.82
C PHE A 245 2.32 7.23 -5.09
N ALA A 246 3.12 7.37 -6.14
CA ALA A 246 2.64 7.70 -7.47
C ALA A 246 3.14 6.67 -8.48
N ILE A 247 2.26 6.20 -9.35
CA ILE A 247 2.59 5.25 -10.41
C ILE A 247 1.88 5.64 -11.71
N ASN A 248 2.59 5.61 -12.83
CA ASN A 248 1.99 5.79 -14.15
C ASN A 248 1.21 4.52 -14.52
N ILE A 249 0.02 4.66 -15.08
CA ILE A 249 -0.85 3.56 -15.51
C ILE A 249 -0.56 3.16 -16.96
N CYS A 250 -0.12 4.10 -17.78
CA CYS A 250 0.08 3.95 -19.21
C CYS A 250 1.50 3.45 -19.55
N GLY A 251 2.49 3.70 -18.69
CA GLY A 251 3.89 3.33 -18.95
C GLY A 251 4.75 3.17 -17.68
N PRO A 252 5.96 2.58 -17.78
CA PRO A 252 6.87 2.41 -16.65
C PRO A 252 7.60 3.69 -16.21
N GLU A 253 7.42 4.80 -16.93
CA GLU A 253 8.03 6.11 -16.67
C GLU A 253 7.38 6.83 -15.47
N ILE A 254 8.13 7.78 -14.88
CA ILE A 254 7.67 8.57 -13.72
C ILE A 254 8.01 10.06 -13.83
N ASP A 255 8.66 10.46 -14.93
CA ASP A 255 9.25 11.79 -15.05
C ASP A 255 8.18 12.89 -15.13
N GLY A 256 7.04 12.63 -15.78
CA GLY A 256 5.92 13.58 -15.80
C GLY A 256 5.35 13.86 -14.41
N TYR A 257 5.26 12.86 -13.53
CA TYR A 257 4.86 13.08 -12.14
C TYR A 257 5.85 13.99 -11.40
N ILE A 258 7.15 13.74 -11.57
CA ILE A 258 8.20 14.54 -10.92
C ILE A 258 8.18 15.98 -11.44
N ASN A 259 7.96 16.18 -12.74
CA ASN A 259 7.84 17.51 -13.33
C ASN A 259 6.58 18.23 -12.86
N TRP A 260 5.44 17.52 -12.79
CA TRP A 260 4.22 18.05 -12.22
C TRP A 260 4.43 18.51 -10.77
N LEU A 261 5.12 17.71 -9.94
CA LEU A 261 5.45 18.09 -8.57
C LEU A 261 6.28 19.38 -8.49
N LYS A 262 7.32 19.51 -9.33
CA LYS A 262 8.15 20.71 -9.39
C LYS A 262 7.34 21.96 -9.75
N ASN A 263 6.40 21.82 -10.67
CA ASN A 263 5.55 22.92 -11.13
C ASN A 263 4.44 23.29 -10.12
N ASN A 264 4.22 22.47 -9.10
CA ASN A 264 3.17 22.65 -8.08
C ASN A 264 3.76 22.74 -6.66
N ASP A 265 4.94 23.33 -6.51
CA ASP A 265 5.63 23.55 -5.23
C ASP A 265 5.77 22.29 -4.36
N TYR A 266 5.88 21.13 -5.01
CA TYR A 266 5.90 19.82 -4.36
C TYR A 266 4.68 19.55 -3.47
N LYS A 267 3.54 20.20 -3.69
CA LYS A 267 2.28 19.82 -3.03
C LYS A 267 1.78 18.47 -3.54
N SER A 268 0.95 17.79 -2.75
CA SER A 268 0.31 16.55 -3.21
C SER A 268 -0.81 16.88 -4.18
N PRO A 269 -0.98 16.13 -5.28
CA PRO A 269 -2.18 16.21 -6.13
C PRO A 269 -3.48 15.97 -5.37
N LEU A 270 -3.42 15.31 -4.20
CA LEU A 270 -4.61 15.04 -3.38
C LEU A 270 -5.06 16.26 -2.56
N TYR A 271 -4.24 17.31 -2.53
CA TYR A 271 -4.48 18.52 -1.74
C TYR A 271 -4.30 19.82 -2.55
N THR A 272 -4.40 19.75 -3.89
CA THR A 272 -4.49 20.94 -4.71
C THR A 272 -5.91 21.48 -4.66
N GLU A 273 -6.07 22.71 -4.17
CA GLU A 273 -7.31 23.48 -4.23
C GLU A 273 -7.60 23.98 -5.65
#